data_AF-A0A946EIR0-F1
#
_entry.id   AF-A0A946EIR0-F1
#
_cell.length_a   1.000
_cell.length_b   1.000
_cell.length_c   1.000
_cell.angle_alpha   90.00
_cell.angle_beta   90.00
_cell.angle_gamma   90.00
#
_symmetry.space_group_name_H-M   'P 1'
#
loop_
_entity.id
_entity.type
_entity.pdbx_description
1 polymer ?
#
loop_
_entity_poly.entity_id
_entity_poly.type
_entity_poly.pdbx_seq_one_letter_code
_entity_poly.pdbx_strand_id
1 'polypeptide(L)'
;MDCRYCSSNHIKTFKNKTNLGYLQYFCKDCCHQYNERTGTKFNFIEFPNEVVMLAVYCYYKFKVDLDNVVELMALRGIYISHQTVHNWVQIFGVDLGIKLREHRKGKVSKKWHVDATYVKIVGNWCYLNRAIDREGNLVDAYLSDTRGQKAAENFFKQALVTTT
;
A
#
# COMPACT_ATOMS: atom_id res chain seq x y z
N MET A 1 13.76 -24.45 -12.16
CA MET A 1 13.61 -23.06 -11.67
C MET A 1 14.91 -22.38 -12.03
N ASP A 2 14.85 -21.14 -12.50
CA ASP A 2 16.04 -20.40 -12.91
C ASP A 2 16.34 -19.29 -11.90
N CYS A 3 17.61 -18.91 -11.82
CA CYS A 3 18.08 -17.88 -10.92
C CYS A 3 17.44 -16.55 -11.26
N ARG A 4 16.83 -15.88 -10.27
CA ARG A 4 16.18 -14.58 -10.46
C ARG A 4 17.12 -13.43 -10.85
N TYR A 5 18.44 -13.64 -10.72
CA TYR A 5 19.47 -12.62 -10.99
C TYR A 5 20.21 -12.82 -12.32
N CYS A 6 20.45 -14.07 -12.72
CA CYS A 6 21.26 -14.38 -13.90
C CYS A 6 20.64 -15.44 -14.82
N SER A 7 19.41 -15.89 -14.54
CA SER A 7 18.69 -16.93 -15.29
C SER A 7 19.39 -18.30 -15.38
N SER A 8 20.47 -18.51 -14.61
CA SER A 8 21.13 -19.80 -14.51
C SER A 8 20.24 -20.86 -13.84
N ASN A 9 20.33 -22.10 -14.32
CA ASN A 9 19.69 -23.26 -13.72
C ASN A 9 20.55 -23.93 -12.62
N HIS A 10 21.77 -23.46 -12.36
CA HIS A 10 22.68 -23.99 -11.34
C HIS A 10 22.31 -23.49 -9.93
N ILE A 11 21.18 -24.00 -9.41
CA ILE A 11 20.62 -23.57 -8.12
C ILE A 11 20.74 -24.70 -7.10
N LYS A 12 21.18 -24.33 -5.90
CA LYS A 12 21.16 -25.17 -4.70
C LYS A 12 20.02 -24.74 -3.80
N THR A 13 19.14 -25.67 -3.43
CA THR A 13 18.14 -25.46 -2.38
C THR A 13 18.73 -25.82 -1.02
N PHE A 14 18.55 -24.97 -0.01
CA PHE A 14 18.95 -25.30 1.36
C PHE A 14 17.94 -26.24 2.04
N LYS A 15 18.42 -27.07 2.96
CA LYS A 15 17.56 -27.96 3.76
C LYS A 15 16.68 -27.17 4.74
N ASN A 16 17.22 -26.11 5.33
CA ASN A 16 16.52 -25.30 6.32
C ASN A 16 15.71 -24.19 5.63
N LYS A 17 14.47 -24.04 6.09
CA LYS A 17 13.60 -22.92 5.73
C LYS A 17 13.94 -21.69 6.57
N THR A 18 13.43 -20.53 6.15
CA THR A 18 13.46 -19.32 7.00
C THR A 18 12.54 -19.50 8.21
N ASN A 19 12.59 -18.57 9.17
CA ASN A 19 11.68 -18.54 10.33
C ASN A 19 10.20 -18.47 9.93
N LEU A 20 9.91 -17.97 8.73
CA LEU A 20 8.56 -17.88 8.17
C LEU A 20 8.20 -19.05 7.24
N GLY A 21 9.06 -20.07 7.15
CA GLY A 21 8.79 -21.29 6.39
C GLY A 21 9.12 -21.22 4.90
N TYR A 22 9.76 -20.14 4.43
CA TYR A 22 10.15 -19.96 3.03
C TYR A 22 11.35 -20.83 2.65
N LEU A 23 11.32 -21.38 1.43
CA LEU A 23 12.46 -22.11 0.88
C LEU A 23 13.59 -21.13 0.55
N GLN A 24 14.83 -21.59 0.75
CA GLN A 24 16.01 -20.79 0.47
C GLN A 24 16.79 -21.42 -0.68
N TYR A 25 17.24 -20.57 -1.60
CA TYR A 25 17.95 -20.94 -2.81
C TYR A 25 19.27 -20.18 -2.90
N PHE A 26 20.29 -20.81 -3.46
CA PHE A 26 21.59 -20.19 -3.76
C PHE A 26 21.97 -20.50 -5.20
N CYS A 27 22.23 -19.47 -6.00
CA CYS A 27 22.77 -19.65 -7.34
C CYS A 27 24.28 -19.84 -7.28
N LYS A 28 24.79 -20.92 -7.88
CA LYS A 28 26.23 -21.20 -7.91
C LYS A 28 27.00 -20.30 -8.88
N ASP A 29 26.34 -19.77 -9.91
CA ASP A 29 27.03 -18.98 -10.94
C ASP A 29 27.16 -17.51 -10.54
N CYS A 30 26.12 -16.91 -9.96
CA CYS A 30 26.16 -15.51 -9.51
C CYS A 30 26.31 -15.33 -7.99
N CYS A 31 26.41 -16.43 -7.24
CA CYS A 31 26.60 -16.44 -5.78
C CYS A 31 25.54 -15.70 -4.95
N HIS A 32 24.33 -15.50 -5.49
CA HIS A 32 23.23 -14.87 -4.76
C HIS A 32 22.37 -15.90 -4.02
N GLN A 33 22.05 -15.60 -2.76
CA GLN A 33 21.01 -16.30 -1.99
C GLN A 33 19.68 -15.55 -2.08
N TYR A 34 18.58 -16.28 -2.24
CA TYR A 34 17.23 -15.72 -2.34
C TYR A 34 16.15 -16.70 -1.90
N ASN A 35 14.93 -16.20 -1.72
CA ASN A 35 13.72 -16.94 -1.40
C ASN A 35 12.52 -16.35 -2.16
N GLU A 36 11.30 -16.80 -1.86
CA GLU A 36 10.11 -16.29 -2.55
C GLU A 36 9.89 -14.79 -2.36
N ARG A 37 10.28 -14.21 -1.21
CA ARG A 37 10.15 -12.78 -0.89
C ARG A 37 11.26 -11.90 -1.46
N THR A 38 12.35 -12.47 -1.96
CA THR A 38 13.46 -11.69 -2.52
C THR A 38 13.01 -10.86 -3.72
N GLY A 39 13.35 -9.56 -3.68
CA GLY A 39 12.92 -8.56 -4.66
C GLY A 39 11.53 -7.96 -4.39
N THR A 40 10.82 -8.40 -3.36
CA THR A 40 9.52 -7.85 -2.97
C THR A 40 9.63 -6.87 -1.81
N LYS A 41 8.61 -6.04 -1.61
CA LYS A 41 8.46 -5.18 -0.41
C LYS A 41 8.42 -5.96 0.90
N PHE A 42 8.16 -7.26 0.84
CA PHE A 42 8.14 -8.14 2.00
C PHE A 42 9.54 -8.66 2.37
N ASN A 43 10.59 -8.54 1.55
CA ASN A 43 11.84 -9.29 1.73
C ASN A 43 12.45 -9.24 3.15
N PHE A 44 12.40 -8.09 3.82
CA PHE A 44 13.03 -7.86 5.13
C PHE A 44 12.04 -7.70 6.28
N ILE A 45 10.76 -8.07 6.07
CA ILE A 45 9.76 -8.00 7.13
C ILE A 45 9.68 -9.35 7.84
N GLU A 46 9.87 -9.37 9.16
CA GLU A 46 9.93 -10.59 9.98
C GLU A 46 8.57 -11.24 10.23
N PHE A 47 7.49 -10.64 9.75
CA PHE A 47 6.12 -11.14 9.91
C PHE A 47 5.60 -11.81 8.63
N PRO A 48 4.67 -12.78 8.75
CA PRO A 48 3.93 -13.31 7.62
C PRO A 48 3.22 -12.20 6.84
N ASN A 49 3.12 -12.37 5.52
CA ASN A 49 2.53 -11.36 4.64
C ASN A 49 1.08 -11.02 5.05
N GLU A 50 0.33 -12.02 5.50
CA GLU A 50 -1.05 -11.93 5.93
C GLU A 50 -1.20 -11.05 7.18
N VAL A 51 -0.27 -11.17 8.14
CA VAL A 51 -0.24 -10.35 9.36
C VAL A 51 0.04 -8.88 9.02
N VAL A 52 1.04 -8.66 8.16
CA VAL A 52 1.42 -7.32 7.71
C VAL A 52 0.24 -6.65 7.00
N MET A 53 -0.37 -7.37 6.05
CA MET A 53 -1.50 -6.84 5.28
C MET A 53 -2.76 -6.66 6.13
N LEU A 54 -2.98 -7.49 7.14
CA LEU A 54 -4.08 -7.31 8.10
C LEU A 54 -3.92 -6.01 8.90
N ALA A 55 -2.72 -5.73 9.43
CA ALA A 55 -2.46 -4.49 10.15
C ALA A 55 -2.66 -3.26 9.26
N VAL A 56 -2.12 -3.29 8.03
CA VAL A 56 -2.30 -2.22 7.03
C VAL A 56 -3.78 -2.05 6.66
N TYR A 57 -4.53 -3.15 6.51
CA TYR A 57 -5.96 -3.13 6.24
C TYR A 57 -6.72 -2.47 7.39
N CYS A 58 -6.45 -2.86 8.64
CA CYS A 58 -7.11 -2.28 9.81
C CYS A 58 -6.93 -0.75 9.84
N TYR A 59 -5.69 -0.28 9.64
CA TYR A 59 -5.37 1.15 9.61
C TYR A 59 -6.21 1.91 8.57
N TYR A 60 -6.20 1.46 7.30
CA TYR A 60 -6.88 2.19 6.23
C TYR A 60 -8.39 2.00 6.19
N LYS A 61 -8.90 0.80 6.50
CA LYS A 61 -10.33 0.48 6.41
C LYS A 61 -11.12 1.13 7.53
N PHE A 62 -10.64 0.99 8.76
CA PHE A 62 -11.36 1.45 9.95
C PHE A 62 -10.95 2.87 10.37
N LYS A 63 -9.93 3.45 9.74
CA LYS A 63 -9.40 4.79 10.03
C LYS A 63 -9.03 4.95 11.51
N VAL A 64 -8.50 3.87 12.09
CA VAL A 64 -8.00 3.84 13.45
C VAL A 64 -6.57 4.40 13.49
N ASP A 65 -6.18 4.98 14.62
CA ASP A 65 -4.79 5.35 14.85
C ASP A 65 -3.88 4.11 14.98
N LEU A 66 -2.57 4.35 15.03
CA LEU A 66 -1.56 3.30 15.08
C LEU A 66 -1.66 2.45 16.36
N ASP A 67 -1.99 3.06 17.50
CA ASP A 67 -2.07 2.37 18.79
C ASP A 67 -3.27 1.44 18.85
N ASN A 68 -4.41 1.87 18.31
CA ASN A 68 -5.59 1.03 18.14
C ASN A 68 -5.30 -0.16 17.19
N VAL A 69 -4.47 0.00 16.16
CA VAL A 69 -4.05 -1.15 15.33
C VAL A 69 -3.20 -2.12 16.16
N VAL A 70 -2.29 -1.61 16.99
CA VAL A 70 -1.48 -2.44 17.90
C VAL A 70 -2.38 -3.24 18.84
N GLU A 71 -3.38 -2.61 19.46
CA GLU A 71 -4.35 -3.28 20.33
C GLU A 71 -5.14 -4.37 19.57
N LEU A 72 -5.62 -4.06 18.37
CA LEU A 72 -6.32 -5.03 17.52
C LEU A 72 -5.42 -6.23 17.14
N MET A 73 -4.12 -6.04 16.98
CA MET A 73 -3.18 -7.13 16.74
C MET A 73 -2.90 -7.93 18.02
N ALA A 74 -2.79 -7.26 19.18
CA ALA A 74 -2.58 -7.91 20.47
C ALA A 74 -3.75 -8.84 20.86
N LEU A 75 -4.99 -8.46 20.55
CA LEU A 75 -6.17 -9.32 20.71
C LEU A 75 -6.08 -10.65 19.92
N ARG A 76 -5.21 -10.70 18.91
CA ARG A 76 -4.93 -11.89 18.09
C ARG A 76 -3.62 -12.58 18.48
N GLY A 77 -3.01 -12.21 19.60
CA GLY A 77 -1.72 -12.73 20.06
C GLY A 77 -0.51 -12.21 19.28
N ILE A 78 -0.66 -11.12 18.51
CA ILE A 78 0.40 -10.53 17.70
C ILE A 78 0.88 -9.25 18.37
N TYR A 79 2.09 -9.27 18.91
CA TYR A 79 2.69 -8.15 19.61
C TYR A 79 3.64 -7.39 18.68
N ILE A 80 3.27 -6.16 18.33
CA ILE A 80 4.03 -5.27 17.45
C ILE A 80 4.03 -3.85 18.02
N SER A 81 4.97 -3.01 17.59
CA SER A 81 5.01 -1.61 17.99
C SER A 81 4.20 -0.71 17.05
N HIS A 82 3.80 0.47 17.52
CA HIS A 82 3.16 1.48 16.66
C HIS A 82 4.06 1.85 15.45
N GLN A 83 5.39 1.90 15.66
CA GLN A 83 6.36 2.21 14.61
C GLN A 83 6.41 1.11 13.54
N THR A 84 6.23 -0.16 13.95
CA THR A 84 6.12 -1.29 13.03
C THR A 84 4.91 -1.10 12.11
N VAL A 85 3.74 -0.78 12.68
CA VAL A 85 2.52 -0.49 11.91
C VAL A 85 2.74 0.70 10.98
N HIS A 86 3.30 1.80 11.48
CA HIS A 86 3.60 2.98 10.70
C HIS A 86 4.48 2.65 9.48
N ASN A 87 5.57 1.91 9.69
CA ASN A 87 6.49 1.53 8.62
C ASN A 87 5.78 0.69 7.55
N TRP A 88 4.95 -0.27 7.94
CA TRP A 88 4.19 -1.07 6.98
C TRP A 88 3.18 -0.22 6.21
N VAL A 89 2.45 0.66 6.89
CA VAL A 89 1.53 1.60 6.24
C VAL A 89 2.25 2.45 5.19
N GLN A 90 3.45 2.96 5.47
CA GLN A 90 4.23 3.71 4.49
C GLN A 90 4.73 2.84 3.32
N ILE A 91 5.21 1.62 3.59
CA ILE A 91 5.73 0.71 2.55
C ILE A 91 4.63 0.32 1.55
N PHE A 92 3.42 0.02 2.03
CA PHE A 92 2.34 -0.55 1.21
C PHE A 92 1.27 0.48 0.80
N GLY A 93 1.18 1.63 1.48
CA GLY A 93 0.11 2.59 1.31
C GLY A 93 -0.02 3.15 -0.10
N VAL A 94 1.09 3.54 -0.72
CA VAL A 94 1.09 4.12 -2.08
C VAL A 94 0.59 3.10 -3.10
N ASP A 95 1.14 1.89 -3.11
CA ASP A 95 0.74 0.83 -4.06
C ASP A 95 -0.73 0.46 -3.87
N LEU A 96 -1.18 0.38 -2.62
CA LEU A 96 -2.58 0.08 -2.30
C LEU A 96 -3.48 1.21 -2.83
N GLY A 97 -3.11 2.47 -2.60
CA GLY A 97 -3.83 3.64 -3.11
C GLY A 97 -3.94 3.63 -4.64
N ILE A 98 -2.85 3.34 -5.34
CA ILE A 98 -2.82 3.20 -6.81
C ILE A 98 -3.72 2.04 -7.25
N LYS A 99 -3.56 0.84 -6.68
CA LYS A 99 -4.39 -0.33 -7.02
C LYS A 99 -5.87 -0.08 -6.78
N LEU A 100 -6.23 0.56 -5.67
CA LEU A 100 -7.62 0.93 -5.36
C LEU A 100 -8.17 1.93 -6.36
N ARG A 101 -7.37 2.91 -6.79
CA ARG A 101 -7.74 3.87 -7.84
C ARG A 101 -7.98 3.17 -9.17
N GLU A 102 -7.06 2.30 -9.59
CA GLU A 102 -7.23 1.46 -10.79
C GLU A 102 -8.49 0.59 -10.69
N HIS A 103 -8.77 0.04 -9.51
CA HIS A 103 -9.97 -0.78 -9.30
C HIS A 103 -11.29 -0.03 -9.48
N ARG A 104 -11.29 1.30 -9.34
CA ARG A 104 -12.47 2.16 -9.51
C ARG A 104 -12.66 2.64 -10.95
N LYS A 105 -11.64 2.51 -11.81
CA LYS A 105 -11.72 2.94 -13.21
C LYS A 105 -12.91 2.31 -13.93
N GLY A 106 -13.71 3.13 -14.59
CA GLY A 106 -14.91 2.72 -15.33
C GLY A 106 -16.07 2.18 -14.49
N LYS A 107 -15.97 2.19 -13.15
CA LYS A 107 -17.01 1.65 -12.24
C LYS A 107 -17.84 2.72 -11.52
N VAL A 108 -17.33 3.94 -11.45
CA VAL A 108 -17.99 5.05 -10.75
C VAL A 108 -18.97 5.77 -11.68
N SER A 109 -20.01 6.38 -11.12
CA SER A 109 -21.01 7.10 -11.93
C SER A 109 -20.43 8.34 -12.62
N LYS A 110 -21.03 8.72 -13.76
CA LYS A 110 -20.71 9.96 -14.50
C LYS A 110 -21.19 11.25 -13.81
N LYS A 111 -22.04 11.13 -12.78
CA LYS A 111 -22.48 12.26 -11.97
C LYS A 111 -21.66 12.33 -10.68
N TRP A 112 -20.96 13.45 -10.49
CA TRP A 112 -20.09 13.67 -9.34
C TRP A 112 -20.65 14.74 -8.40
N HIS A 113 -20.43 14.55 -7.11
CA HIS A 113 -20.54 15.55 -6.06
C HIS A 113 -19.12 15.86 -5.58
N VAL A 114 -18.72 17.13 -5.68
CA VAL A 114 -17.36 17.56 -5.42
C VAL A 114 -17.35 18.49 -4.22
N ASP A 115 -16.41 18.25 -3.32
CA ASP A 115 -16.13 19.11 -2.18
C ASP A 115 -14.63 19.39 -2.07
N ALA A 116 -14.29 20.49 -1.41
CA ALA A 116 -12.92 20.87 -1.16
C ALA A 116 -12.75 21.41 0.27
N THR A 117 -11.71 20.93 0.95
CA THR A 117 -11.47 21.28 2.36
C THR A 117 -9.99 21.51 2.64
N TYR A 118 -9.70 22.26 3.70
CA TYR A 118 -8.34 22.45 4.20
C TYR A 118 -7.98 21.32 5.16
N VAL A 119 -6.82 20.71 4.94
CA VAL A 119 -6.25 19.68 5.81
C VAL A 119 -4.86 20.09 6.25
N LYS A 120 -4.50 19.83 7.51
CA LYS A 120 -3.17 20.16 8.04
C LYS A 120 -2.25 18.96 7.90
N ILE A 121 -1.17 19.10 7.12
CA ILE A 121 -0.19 18.04 6.87
C ILE A 121 1.16 18.53 7.37
N VAL A 122 1.69 17.85 8.40
CA VAL A 122 2.98 18.19 9.05
C VAL A 122 3.06 19.69 9.39
N GLY A 123 1.99 20.22 9.97
CA GLY A 123 1.93 21.63 10.38
C GLY A 123 1.45 22.62 9.31
N ASN A 124 1.46 22.25 8.02
CA ASN A 124 1.10 23.13 6.92
C ASN A 124 -0.34 22.92 6.46
N TRP A 125 -1.05 24.01 6.15
CA TRP A 125 -2.37 23.92 5.53
C TRP A 125 -2.24 23.56 4.06
N CYS A 126 -2.88 22.46 3.67
CA CYS A 126 -3.00 21.99 2.30
C CYS A 126 -4.48 21.94 1.89
N TYR A 127 -4.74 21.91 0.59
CA TYR A 127 -6.07 21.90 0.02
C TYR A 127 -6.40 20.54 -0.59
N LEU A 128 -7.46 19.89 -0.10
CA LEU A 128 -7.89 18.57 -0.56
C LEU A 128 -9.20 18.70 -1.34
N ASN A 129 -9.15 18.37 -2.63
CA ASN A 129 -10.35 18.18 -3.45
C ASN A 129 -10.76 16.70 -3.40
N ARG A 130 -12.06 16.43 -3.28
CA ARG A 130 -12.61 15.07 -3.30
C ARG A 130 -13.90 15.03 -4.10
N ALA A 131 -14.05 13.99 -4.93
CA ALA A 131 -15.27 13.68 -5.65
C ALA A 131 -15.84 12.34 -5.18
N ILE A 132 -17.15 12.31 -4.99
CA ILE A 132 -17.93 11.09 -4.84
C ILE A 132 -18.99 11.02 -5.93
N ASP A 133 -19.44 9.81 -6.25
CA ASP A 133 -20.54 9.62 -7.18
C ASP A 133 -21.91 9.62 -6.46
N ARG A 134 -22.99 9.44 -7.21
CA ARG A 134 -24.36 9.40 -6.66
C ARG A 134 -24.58 8.28 -5.63
N GLU A 135 -23.81 7.19 -5.70
CA GLU A 135 -23.90 6.04 -4.80
C GLU A 135 -23.00 6.22 -3.56
N GLY A 136 -22.27 7.34 -3.49
CA GLY A 136 -21.34 7.63 -2.40
C GLY A 136 -19.96 6.98 -2.59
N ASN A 137 -19.70 6.35 -3.73
CA ASN A 137 -18.38 5.79 -4.03
C ASN A 137 -17.38 6.92 -4.26
N LEU A 138 -16.15 6.74 -3.78
CA LEU A 138 -15.08 7.68 -4.06
C LEU A 138 -14.76 7.65 -5.56
N VAL A 139 -14.97 8.75 -6.27
CA VAL A 139 -14.44 8.92 -7.63
C VAL A 139 -12.94 9.15 -7.51
N ASP A 140 -12.56 10.25 -6.86
CA ASP A 140 -11.17 10.64 -6.74
C ASP A 140 -10.90 11.62 -5.59
N ALA A 141 -9.63 11.76 -5.22
CA ALA A 141 -9.11 12.79 -4.33
C ALA A 141 -7.78 13.35 -4.87
N TYR A 142 -7.56 14.64 -4.66
CA TYR A 142 -6.35 15.35 -5.07
C TYR A 142 -5.95 16.40 -4.05
N LEU A 143 -4.71 16.31 -3.59
CA LEU A 143 -4.11 17.19 -2.60
C LEU A 143 -3.18 18.18 -3.29
N SER A 144 -3.29 19.46 -2.94
CA SER A 144 -2.37 20.52 -3.36
C SER A 144 -1.92 21.38 -2.19
N ASP A 145 -0.76 22.00 -2.30
CA ASP A 145 -0.22 22.87 -1.23
C ASP A 145 -1.11 24.09 -0.99
N THR A 146 -1.68 24.64 -2.06
CA THR A 146 -2.54 25.82 -2.01
C THR A 146 -3.83 25.61 -2.79
N ARG A 147 -4.83 26.46 -2.50
CA ARG A 147 -6.04 26.56 -3.30
C ARG A 147 -5.71 27.27 -4.62
N GLY A 148 -5.95 26.61 -5.74
CA GLY A 148 -5.68 27.21 -7.05
C GLY A 148 -6.44 26.54 -8.19
N GLN A 149 -6.74 27.31 -9.23
CA GLN A 149 -7.45 26.84 -10.42
C GLN A 149 -6.73 25.64 -11.07
N LYS A 150 -5.42 25.72 -11.26
CA LYS A 150 -4.62 24.65 -11.88
C LYS A 150 -4.74 23.32 -11.13
N ALA A 151 -4.76 23.35 -9.79
CA ALA A 151 -4.93 22.16 -8.98
C ALA A 151 -6.34 21.56 -9.15
N ALA A 152 -7.37 22.40 -9.20
CA ALA A 152 -8.74 21.95 -9.46
C ALA A 152 -8.88 21.35 -10.87
N GLU A 153 -8.28 21.97 -11.90
CA GLU A 153 -8.27 21.43 -13.27
C GLU A 153 -7.57 20.06 -13.34
N ASN A 154 -6.43 19.91 -12.67
CA ASN A 154 -5.73 18.63 -12.58
C ASN A 154 -6.58 17.56 -11.89
N PHE A 155 -7.26 17.94 -10.81
CA PHE A 155 -8.20 17.06 -10.12
C PHE A 155 -9.34 16.59 -11.04
N PHE A 156 -9.99 17.49 -11.78
CA PHE A 156 -11.06 17.12 -12.70
C PHE A 156 -10.58 16.25 -13.86
N LYS A 157 -9.38 16.50 -14.40
CA LYS A 157 -8.75 15.63 -15.41
C LYS A 157 -8.52 14.22 -14.85
N GLN A 158 -8.01 14.11 -13.64
CA GLN A 158 -7.77 12.83 -12.96
C GLN A 158 -9.08 12.07 -12.65
N ALA A 159 -10.10 12.78 -12.18
CA ALA A 159 -11.42 12.22 -11.91
C ALA A 159 -12.11 11.74 -13.20
N LEU A 160 -11.92 12.45 -14.32
CA LEU A 160 -12.41 12.03 -15.62
C LEU A 160 -11.78 10.71 -16.07
N VAL A 161 -10.45 10.60 -15.98
CA VAL A 161 -9.72 9.35 -16.27
C VAL A 161 -10.15 8.19 -15.38
N THR A 162 -10.55 8.48 -14.14
CA THR A 162 -11.06 7.44 -13.22
C THR A 162 -12.51 7.04 -13.54
N THR A 163 -13.27 7.90 -14.21
CA THR A 163 -14.68 7.63 -14.53
C THR A 163 -14.86 6.93 -15.87
N THR A 164 -13.98 7.21 -16.83
CA THR A 164 -13.92 6.54 -18.14
C THR A 164 -13.21 5.20 -18.05
#